data_AF-A0A1G2DIJ4-F1
#
_entry.id   AF-A0A1G2DIJ4-F1
#
_cell.length_a   1.000
_cell.length_b   1.000
_cell.length_c   1.000
_cell.angle_alpha   90.00
_cell.angle_beta   90.00
_cell.angle_gamma   90.00
#
_symmetry.space_group_name_H-M   'P 1'
#
loop_
_entity.id
_entity.type
_entity.pdbx_description
1 polymer ?
#
loop_
_entity_poly.entity_id
_entity_poly.type
_entity_poly.pdbx_seq_one_letter_code
_entity_poly.pdbx_strand_id
1 'polypeptide(L)'
;MMSINEVAKLLGVSIDTLRRWDASGKLRAERSPGGHRHYDRDTIERFSKDFFALARVWAESVTPPELPSEVYCDTPDRFRARQNTLAILLDRQEETRAIAPIVASMTGEIGNNSFDHNIGNWPDVTGIFFAYDLPKRIVVLADRGVGIRATLLRVRPDIKDDIEALTIAIYERISGRAPEQRGNGLKFVRKVAEKYGVGVTLQSGIAVAEIKKGTKKLSIRLADRNIRGTIAKITY
;
A
#
# COMPACT_ATOMS: atom_id res chain seq x y z
N MET A 1 0.20 27.06 7.61
CA MET A 1 0.58 27.01 6.18
C MET A 1 1.93 26.33 6.04
N MET A 2 2.04 25.36 5.14
CA MET A 2 3.27 24.60 4.84
C MET A 2 3.78 24.95 3.44
N SER A 3 5.08 25.14 3.29
CA SER A 3 5.72 25.34 1.99
C SER A 3 5.64 24.08 1.11
N ILE A 4 5.79 24.26 -0.20
CA ILE A 4 5.82 23.12 -1.14
C ILE A 4 6.91 22.09 -0.81
N ASN A 5 8.04 22.50 -0.25
CA ASN A 5 9.12 21.58 0.14
C ASN A 5 8.73 20.73 1.36
N GLU A 6 8.12 21.37 2.36
CA GLU A 6 7.63 20.67 3.55
C GLU A 6 6.53 19.68 3.17
N VAL A 7 5.61 20.06 2.29
CA VAL A 7 4.55 19.18 1.81
C VAL A 7 5.10 18.05 0.94
N ALA A 8 6.12 18.30 0.12
CA ALA A 8 6.75 17.27 -0.72
C ALA A 8 7.39 16.20 0.15
N LYS A 9 8.11 16.64 1.19
CA LYS A 9 8.71 15.74 2.20
C LYS A 9 7.64 15.01 3.00
N LEU A 10 6.58 15.71 3.40
CA LEU A 10 5.46 15.18 4.17
C LEU A 10 4.75 14.02 3.44
N LEU A 11 4.45 14.23 2.16
CA LEU A 11 3.72 13.29 1.31
C LEU A 11 4.64 12.30 0.57
N GLY A 12 5.96 12.43 0.70
CA GLY A 12 6.91 11.55 0.03
C GLY A 12 6.89 11.63 -1.50
N VAL A 13 6.58 12.81 -2.04
CA VAL A 13 6.50 13.07 -3.49
C VAL A 13 7.48 14.17 -3.89
N SER A 14 7.77 14.32 -5.19
CA SER A 14 8.64 15.41 -5.65
C SER A 14 7.90 16.76 -5.59
N ILE A 15 8.66 17.86 -5.60
CA ILE A 15 8.07 19.21 -5.70
C ILE A 15 7.28 19.35 -7.01
N ASP A 16 7.76 18.74 -8.10
CA ASP A 16 7.09 18.78 -9.40
C ASP A 16 5.77 18.00 -9.41
N THR A 17 5.66 16.94 -8.60
CA THR A 17 4.37 16.31 -8.29
C THR A 17 3.37 17.31 -7.73
N LEU A 18 3.78 18.06 -6.69
CA LEU A 18 2.89 19.03 -6.06
C LEU A 18 2.53 20.17 -7.00
N ARG A 19 3.46 20.62 -7.85
CA ARG A 19 3.17 21.61 -8.90
C ARG A 19 2.13 21.10 -9.90
N ARG A 20 2.22 19.82 -10.30
CA ARG A 20 1.23 19.19 -11.19
C ARG A 20 -0.13 19.05 -10.51
N TRP A 21 -0.16 18.67 -9.23
CA TRP A 21 -1.42 18.57 -8.46
C TRP A 21 -2.09 19.91 -8.21
N ASP A 22 -1.32 20.98 -7.99
CA ASP A 22 -1.85 22.34 -7.93
C ASP A 22 -2.44 22.76 -9.28
N ALA A 23 -1.72 22.52 -10.38
CA ALA A 23 -2.17 22.85 -11.73
C ALA A 23 -3.43 22.08 -12.17
N SER A 24 -3.56 20.81 -11.77
CA SER A 24 -4.74 19.99 -12.07
C SER A 24 -5.91 20.21 -11.10
N GLY A 25 -5.72 20.99 -10.04
CA GLY A 25 -6.71 21.20 -8.98
C GLY A 25 -6.84 20.04 -7.99
N LYS A 26 -6.05 18.96 -8.13
CA LYS A 26 -6.04 17.79 -7.23
C LYS A 26 -5.64 18.16 -5.80
N LEU A 27 -4.68 19.07 -5.66
CA LEU A 27 -4.27 19.63 -4.36
C LEU A 27 -3.89 21.09 -4.59
N ARG A 28 -4.89 21.97 -4.50
CA ARG A 28 -4.73 23.39 -4.80
C ARG A 28 -3.86 24.06 -3.75
N ALA A 29 -2.83 24.79 -4.18
CA ALA A 29 -2.00 25.59 -3.31
C ALA A 29 -2.60 26.99 -3.14
N GLU A 30 -2.51 27.53 -1.93
CA GLU A 30 -2.60 28.96 -1.72
C GLU A 30 -1.27 29.62 -2.10
N ARG A 31 -1.31 30.86 -2.57
CA ARG A 31 -0.11 31.60 -2.94
C ARG A 31 0.14 32.70 -1.93
N SER A 32 1.38 32.81 -1.44
CA SER A 32 1.80 33.98 -0.67
C SER A 32 1.85 35.22 -1.56
N PRO A 33 1.95 36.43 -0.99
CA PRO A 33 2.15 37.67 -1.76
C PRO A 33 3.35 37.60 -2.73
N GLY A 34 4.40 36.85 -2.38
CA GLY A 34 5.57 36.61 -3.24
C GLY A 34 5.38 35.49 -4.28
N GLY A 35 4.19 34.92 -4.43
CA GLY A 35 3.88 33.88 -5.40
C GLY A 35 4.30 32.46 -5.01
N HIS A 36 4.79 32.25 -3.78
CA HIS A 36 5.18 30.93 -3.30
C HIS A 36 3.96 30.09 -2.89
N ARG A 37 3.98 28.81 -3.27
CA ARG A 37 2.93 27.84 -2.94
C ARG A 37 2.98 27.43 -1.48
N HIS A 38 1.84 27.55 -0.82
CA HIS A 38 1.60 27.14 0.54
C HIS A 38 0.35 26.27 0.59
N TYR A 39 0.34 25.32 1.53
CA TYR A 39 -0.78 24.42 1.73
C TYR A 39 -1.23 24.49 3.18
N ASP A 40 -2.52 24.51 3.36
CA ASP A 40 -3.12 24.37 4.67
C ASP A 40 -2.89 22.94 5.21
N ARG A 41 -2.54 22.84 6.50
CA ARG A 41 -2.20 21.56 7.12
C ARG A 41 -3.40 20.62 7.14
N ASP A 42 -4.59 21.13 7.47
CA ASP A 42 -5.82 20.32 7.53
C ASP A 42 -6.22 19.80 6.15
N THR A 43 -5.91 20.56 5.09
CA THR A 43 -6.08 20.13 3.70
C THR A 43 -5.14 18.98 3.36
N ILE A 44 -3.86 19.07 3.74
CA ILE A 44 -2.92 17.94 3.54
C ILE A 44 -3.32 16.73 4.38
N GLU A 45 -3.76 16.96 5.61
CA GLU A 45 -4.25 15.90 6.49
C GLU A 45 -5.55 15.27 5.98
N ARG A 46 -6.44 15.99 5.30
CA ARG A 46 -7.56 15.36 4.59
C ARG A 46 -7.07 14.55 3.40
N PHE A 47 -6.20 15.14 2.58
CA PHE A 47 -5.62 14.51 1.39
C PHE A 47 -4.85 13.21 1.68
N SER A 48 -4.30 13.03 2.88
CA SER A 48 -3.63 11.78 3.22
C SER A 48 -4.55 10.73 3.88
N LYS A 49 -5.61 11.13 4.60
CA LYS A 49 -6.70 10.20 4.96
C LYS A 49 -7.37 9.67 3.68
N ASP A 50 -7.31 10.47 2.62
CA ASP A 50 -7.72 10.12 1.28
C ASP A 50 -6.90 8.95 0.70
N PHE A 51 -5.62 8.72 1.02
CA PHE A 51 -4.86 7.68 0.31
C PHE A 51 -5.48 6.28 0.43
N PHE A 52 -5.97 5.90 1.61
CA PHE A 52 -6.69 4.63 1.77
C PHE A 52 -8.07 4.66 1.09
N ALA A 53 -8.78 5.79 1.15
CA ALA A 53 -10.07 5.96 0.50
C ALA A 53 -9.94 5.91 -1.03
N LEU A 54 -9.00 6.66 -1.60
CA LEU A 54 -8.61 6.67 -3.01
C LEU A 54 -8.17 5.30 -3.49
N ALA A 55 -7.29 4.61 -2.75
CA ALA A 55 -6.88 3.24 -3.09
C ALA A 55 -8.08 2.30 -3.09
N ARG A 56 -9.00 2.45 -2.13
CA ARG A 56 -10.22 1.64 -2.03
C ARG A 56 -11.19 1.92 -3.17
N VAL A 57 -11.47 3.19 -3.46
CA VAL A 57 -12.28 3.59 -4.63
C VAL A 57 -11.66 3.01 -5.90
N TRP A 58 -10.34 3.15 -6.06
CA TRP A 58 -9.64 2.61 -7.22
C TRP A 58 -9.72 1.09 -7.30
N ALA A 59 -9.58 0.35 -6.20
CA ALA A 59 -9.64 -1.11 -6.18
C ALA A 59 -11.07 -1.70 -6.30
N GLU A 60 -12.09 -0.98 -5.81
CA GLU A 60 -13.50 -1.40 -5.84
C GLU A 60 -14.21 -1.04 -7.14
N SER A 61 -13.74 -0.03 -7.88
CA SER A 61 -14.44 0.47 -9.06
C SER A 61 -14.52 -0.57 -10.17
N VAL A 62 -15.65 -0.65 -10.87
CA VAL A 62 -15.77 -1.49 -12.08
C VAL A 62 -14.80 -1.02 -13.15
N THR A 63 -14.78 0.29 -13.39
CA THR A 63 -13.80 0.98 -14.24
C THR A 63 -12.91 1.85 -13.34
N PRO A 64 -11.61 1.56 -13.23
CA PRO A 64 -10.75 2.33 -12.32
C PRO A 64 -10.59 3.77 -12.82
N PRO A 65 -10.71 4.78 -11.94
CA PRO A 65 -10.33 6.13 -12.30
C PRO A 65 -8.83 6.20 -12.61
N GLU A 66 -8.43 7.14 -13.46
CA GLU A 66 -7.01 7.39 -13.73
C GLU A 66 -6.32 7.83 -12.43
N LEU A 67 -5.24 7.13 -12.09
CA LEU A 67 -4.43 7.48 -10.94
C LEU A 67 -3.30 8.42 -11.36
N PRO A 68 -3.08 9.50 -10.58
CA PRO A 68 -1.92 10.33 -10.78
C PRO A 68 -0.65 9.52 -10.59
N SER A 69 0.34 9.83 -11.43
CA SER A 69 1.57 9.05 -11.55
C SER A 69 2.30 8.91 -10.20
N GLU A 70 2.03 9.76 -9.24
CA GLU A 70 2.80 9.84 -8.00
C GLU A 70 2.22 8.98 -6.90
N VAL A 71 1.04 8.41 -7.13
CA VAL A 71 0.48 7.33 -6.32
C VAL A 71 0.36 6.03 -7.10
N TYR A 72 0.77 6.02 -8.37
CA TYR A 72 0.70 4.85 -9.25
C TYR A 72 2.08 4.30 -9.58
N CYS A 73 2.23 2.99 -9.53
CA CYS A 73 3.41 2.25 -9.95
C CYS A 73 2.99 1.26 -11.04
N ASP A 74 3.19 1.63 -12.29
CA ASP A 74 2.92 0.82 -13.48
C ASP A 74 3.92 -0.33 -13.65
N THR A 75 5.14 -0.20 -13.11
CA THR A 75 6.18 -1.24 -13.20
C THR A 75 6.75 -1.65 -11.84
N PRO A 76 7.29 -2.88 -11.70
CA PRO A 76 7.99 -3.32 -10.51
C PRO A 76 9.18 -2.42 -10.15
N ASP A 77 9.94 -1.95 -11.16
CA ASP A 77 11.12 -1.10 -10.93
C ASP A 77 10.73 0.26 -10.36
N ARG A 78 9.66 0.86 -10.87
CA ARG A 78 9.11 2.10 -10.33
C ARG A 78 8.64 1.91 -8.88
N PHE A 79 7.97 0.81 -8.59
CA PHE A 79 7.58 0.47 -7.22
C PHE A 79 8.81 0.36 -6.30
N ARG A 80 9.81 -0.44 -6.69
CA ARG A 80 11.05 -0.64 -5.90
C ARG A 80 11.82 0.66 -5.68
N ALA A 81 11.91 1.53 -6.68
CA ALA A 81 12.53 2.84 -6.54
C ALA A 81 11.80 3.73 -5.51
N ARG A 82 10.46 3.74 -5.54
CA ARG A 82 9.65 4.49 -4.57
C ARG A 82 9.67 3.85 -3.17
N GLN A 83 9.73 2.53 -3.08
CA GLN A 83 9.92 1.80 -1.81
C GLN A 83 11.27 2.14 -1.18
N ASN A 84 12.35 2.19 -1.96
CA ASN A 84 13.67 2.61 -1.48
C ASN A 84 13.64 4.06 -0.98
N THR A 85 12.91 4.93 -1.67
CA THR A 85 12.71 6.31 -1.23
C THR A 85 12.00 6.36 0.12
N LEU A 86 10.93 5.59 0.32
CA LEU A 86 10.25 5.45 1.60
C LEU A 86 11.22 5.01 2.71
N ALA A 87 12.04 3.98 2.45
CA ALA A 87 13.03 3.48 3.42
C ALA A 87 14.01 4.57 3.86
N ILE A 88 14.55 5.35 2.91
CA ILE A 88 15.46 6.46 3.19
C ILE A 88 14.77 7.56 4.00
N LEU A 89 13.52 7.90 3.65
CA LEU A 89 12.77 8.94 4.36
C LEU A 89 12.45 8.56 5.81
N LEU A 90 12.17 7.28 6.07
CA LEU A 90 11.95 6.74 7.41
C LEU A 90 13.23 6.69 8.24
N ASP A 91 14.36 6.31 7.64
CA ASP A 91 15.65 6.23 8.34
C ASP A 91 16.17 7.61 8.76
N ARG A 92 15.83 8.66 8.00
CA ARG A 92 16.23 10.05 8.28
C ARG A 92 15.50 10.71 9.44
N GLN A 93 14.41 10.14 9.94
CA GLN A 93 13.66 10.69 11.08
C GLN A 93 13.97 9.86 12.32
N GLU A 94 14.38 10.51 13.40
CA GLU A 94 14.77 9.84 14.65
C GLU A 94 13.67 8.92 15.16
N GLU A 95 12.41 9.35 15.05
CA GLU A 95 11.23 8.67 15.56
C GLU A 95 10.84 7.42 14.76
N THR A 96 11.25 7.32 13.49
CA THR A 96 10.94 6.18 12.62
C THR A 96 12.16 5.37 12.23
N ARG A 97 13.37 5.81 12.58
CA ARG A 97 14.62 5.15 12.22
C ARG A 97 14.66 3.68 12.61
N ALA A 98 14.24 3.37 13.84
CA ALA A 98 14.23 2.00 14.36
C ALA A 98 13.26 1.07 13.62
N ILE A 99 12.16 1.61 13.04
CA ILE A 99 11.14 0.82 12.32
C ILE A 99 11.31 0.87 10.80
N ALA A 100 12.21 1.70 10.27
CA ALA A 100 12.40 1.90 8.84
C ALA A 100 12.65 0.59 8.06
N PRO A 101 13.56 -0.32 8.47
CA PRO A 101 13.79 -1.57 7.74
C PRO A 101 12.57 -2.50 7.75
N ILE A 102 11.79 -2.44 8.83
CA ILE A 102 10.61 -3.27 9.05
C ILE A 102 9.47 -2.81 8.15
N VAL A 103 9.15 -1.51 8.15
CA VAL A 103 8.10 -0.95 7.28
C VAL A 103 8.47 -1.11 5.82
N ALA A 104 9.74 -0.85 5.46
CA ALA A 104 10.22 -0.99 4.09
C ALA A 104 10.15 -2.44 3.59
N SER A 105 10.58 -3.42 4.40
CA SER A 105 10.51 -4.83 4.02
C SER A 105 9.06 -5.31 3.87
N MET A 106 8.17 -5.00 4.81
CA MET A 106 6.75 -5.35 4.70
C MET A 106 6.08 -4.73 3.47
N THR A 107 6.39 -3.46 3.18
CA THR A 107 5.93 -2.78 1.97
C THR A 107 6.40 -3.53 0.72
N GLY A 108 7.67 -3.93 0.68
CA GLY A 108 8.26 -4.70 -0.41
C GLY A 108 7.61 -6.06 -0.61
N GLU A 109 7.41 -6.82 0.46
CA GLU A 109 6.76 -8.13 0.37
C GLU A 109 5.35 -8.02 -0.21
N ILE A 110 4.56 -7.05 0.24
CA ILE A 110 3.20 -6.85 -0.27
C ILE A 110 3.23 -6.41 -1.74
N GLY A 111 3.98 -5.35 -2.06
CA GLY A 111 3.96 -4.78 -3.41
C GLY A 111 4.61 -5.66 -4.47
N ASN A 112 5.71 -6.37 -4.15
CA ASN A 112 6.32 -7.30 -5.10
C ASN A 112 5.39 -8.50 -5.39
N ASN A 113 4.66 -8.99 -4.39
CA ASN A 113 3.67 -10.06 -4.59
C ASN A 113 2.57 -9.64 -5.59
N SER A 114 2.13 -8.38 -5.54
CA SER A 114 1.16 -7.85 -6.50
C SER A 114 1.69 -7.94 -7.94
N PHE A 115 2.97 -7.71 -8.20
CA PHE A 115 3.53 -7.89 -9.53
C PHE A 115 3.74 -9.36 -9.87
N ASP A 116 4.43 -10.12 -9.01
CA ASP A 116 4.83 -11.50 -9.26
C ASP A 116 3.65 -12.43 -9.56
N HIS A 117 2.52 -12.27 -8.85
CA HIS A 117 1.34 -13.13 -9.03
C HIS A 117 0.44 -12.74 -10.21
N ASN A 118 0.61 -11.52 -10.75
CA ASN A 118 -0.20 -11.00 -11.84
C ASN A 118 0.55 -10.92 -13.19
N ILE A 119 1.80 -11.38 -13.27
CA ILE A 119 2.55 -11.46 -14.53
C ILE A 119 1.71 -12.21 -15.58
N GLY A 120 1.41 -11.53 -16.70
CA GLY A 120 0.59 -12.07 -17.79
C GLY A 120 -0.89 -12.30 -17.46
N ASN A 121 -1.36 -11.88 -16.28
CA ASN A 121 -2.69 -12.19 -15.74
C ASN A 121 -3.40 -10.96 -15.15
N TRP A 122 -2.90 -9.75 -15.41
CA TRP A 122 -3.58 -8.52 -15.00
C TRP A 122 -4.96 -8.44 -15.67
N PRO A 123 -6.05 -8.36 -14.89
CA PRO A 123 -7.38 -8.43 -15.45
C PRO A 123 -7.88 -7.18 -16.18
N ASP A 124 -7.38 -5.99 -15.80
CA ASP A 124 -7.78 -4.72 -16.43
C ASP A 124 -6.63 -3.71 -16.54
N VAL A 125 -5.99 -3.36 -15.43
CA VAL A 125 -4.87 -2.40 -15.38
C VAL A 125 -3.64 -3.04 -14.77
N THR A 126 -2.49 -2.77 -15.37
CA THR A 126 -1.19 -3.29 -14.92
C THR A 126 -0.52 -2.32 -13.97
N GLY A 127 -0.24 -2.76 -12.75
CA GLY A 127 0.46 -1.96 -11.75
C GLY A 127 -0.31 -1.84 -10.45
N ILE A 128 0.23 -1.03 -9.54
CA ILE A 128 -0.30 -0.87 -8.19
C ILE A 128 -0.45 0.59 -7.80
N PHE A 129 -1.49 0.88 -7.01
CA PHE A 129 -1.49 2.04 -6.15
C PHE A 129 -0.44 1.87 -5.06
N PHE A 130 0.41 2.88 -4.85
CA PHE A 130 1.35 2.95 -3.76
C PHE A 130 1.47 4.40 -3.29
N ALA A 131 1.11 4.66 -2.04
CA ALA A 131 1.24 5.98 -1.40
C ALA A 131 1.56 5.82 0.08
N TYR A 132 2.13 6.86 0.69
CA TYR A 132 2.43 6.89 2.11
C TYR A 132 2.35 8.31 2.66
N ASP A 133 2.09 8.44 3.95
CA ASP A 133 2.17 9.68 4.70
C ASP A 133 3.01 9.42 5.95
N LEU A 134 4.12 10.16 6.07
CA LEU A 134 5.12 9.91 7.11
C LEU A 134 4.63 10.37 8.49
N PRO A 135 4.06 11.58 8.69
CA PRO A 135 3.57 12.00 10.01
C PRO A 135 2.35 11.23 10.50
N LYS A 136 1.49 10.77 9.61
CA LYS A 136 0.42 9.83 9.99
C LYS A 136 0.91 8.39 10.14
N ARG A 137 2.14 8.13 9.73
CA ARG A 137 2.80 6.83 9.80
C ARG A 137 1.99 5.74 9.09
N ILE A 138 1.54 6.04 7.87
CA ILE A 138 0.76 5.11 7.05
C ILE A 138 1.44 4.83 5.72
N VAL A 139 1.36 3.58 5.28
CA VAL A 139 1.65 3.14 3.91
C VAL A 139 0.42 2.44 3.38
N VAL A 140 0.04 2.74 2.13
CA VAL A 140 -1.10 2.14 1.45
C VAL A 140 -0.63 1.55 0.12
N LEU A 141 -0.97 0.28 -0.11
CA LEU A 141 -0.78 -0.42 -1.38
C LEU A 141 -2.13 -0.94 -1.85
N ALA A 142 -2.39 -0.91 -3.15
CA ALA A 142 -3.50 -1.66 -3.73
C ALA A 142 -3.15 -2.13 -5.14
N ASP A 143 -3.68 -3.28 -5.53
CA ASP A 143 -3.62 -3.78 -6.90
C ASP A 143 -5.01 -4.20 -7.37
N ARG A 144 -5.18 -4.26 -8.69
CA ARG A 144 -6.39 -4.78 -9.35
C ARG A 144 -6.15 -6.14 -10.00
N GLY A 145 -5.26 -6.93 -9.41
CA GLY A 145 -4.90 -8.25 -9.87
C GLY A 145 -6.00 -9.30 -9.69
N VAL A 146 -5.62 -10.56 -9.83
CA VAL A 146 -6.55 -11.72 -9.70
C VAL A 146 -6.96 -12.02 -8.25
N GLY A 147 -6.26 -11.45 -7.27
CA GLY A 147 -6.50 -11.67 -5.85
C GLY A 147 -5.89 -12.98 -5.31
N ILE A 148 -5.91 -13.13 -3.98
CA ILE A 148 -5.26 -14.23 -3.26
C ILE A 148 -5.95 -15.57 -3.54
N ARG A 149 -7.29 -15.63 -3.50
CA ARG A 149 -8.03 -16.88 -3.73
C ARG A 149 -7.77 -17.44 -5.12
N ALA A 150 -7.89 -16.63 -6.16
CA ALA A 150 -7.61 -17.08 -7.53
C ALA A 150 -6.15 -17.52 -7.72
N THR A 151 -5.21 -16.85 -7.03
CA THR A 151 -3.80 -17.25 -7.03
C THR A 151 -3.61 -18.63 -6.38
N LEU A 152 -4.24 -18.88 -5.23
CA LEU A 152 -4.08 -20.14 -4.49
C LEU A 152 -4.84 -21.31 -5.12
N LEU A 153 -5.97 -21.08 -5.76
CA LEU A 153 -6.74 -22.13 -6.45
C LEU A 153 -5.92 -22.89 -7.52
N ARG A 154 -4.88 -22.26 -8.07
CA ARG A 154 -3.95 -22.89 -9.03
C ARG A 154 -3.13 -24.03 -8.42
N VAL A 155 -2.94 -24.02 -7.10
CA VAL A 155 -2.13 -25.01 -6.37
C VAL A 155 -2.93 -25.76 -5.30
N ARG A 156 -4.09 -25.23 -4.90
CA ARG A 156 -5.01 -25.81 -3.91
C ARG A 156 -6.45 -25.62 -4.39
N PRO A 157 -6.98 -26.52 -5.22
CA PRO A 157 -8.31 -26.39 -5.82
C PRO A 157 -9.46 -26.42 -4.80
N ASP A 158 -9.24 -26.98 -3.60
CA ASP A 158 -10.28 -27.20 -2.60
C ASP A 158 -10.60 -25.98 -1.72
N ILE A 159 -9.96 -24.83 -1.96
CA ILE A 159 -10.20 -23.59 -1.20
C ILE A 159 -11.63 -23.08 -1.46
N LYS A 160 -12.43 -22.99 -0.40
CA LYS A 160 -13.86 -22.72 -0.47
C LYS A 160 -14.14 -21.26 -0.74
N ASP A 161 -13.53 -20.37 0.05
CA ASP A 161 -13.85 -18.94 0.05
C ASP A 161 -12.62 -18.05 0.26
N ASP A 162 -12.83 -16.74 0.24
CA ASP A 162 -11.76 -15.75 0.39
C ASP A 162 -11.17 -15.74 1.81
N ILE A 163 -11.96 -16.10 2.83
CA ILE A 163 -11.50 -16.13 4.23
C ILE A 163 -10.51 -17.27 4.41
N GLU A 164 -10.85 -18.46 3.91
CA GLU A 164 -9.96 -19.62 3.90
C GLU A 164 -8.69 -19.32 3.08
N ALA A 165 -8.83 -18.75 1.88
CA ALA A 165 -7.70 -18.35 1.05
C ALA A 165 -6.74 -17.41 1.79
N LEU A 166 -7.28 -16.34 2.40
CA LEU A 166 -6.50 -15.34 3.12
C LEU A 166 -5.84 -15.94 4.38
N THR A 167 -6.57 -16.82 5.08
CA THR A 167 -6.05 -17.54 6.25
C THR A 167 -4.85 -18.40 5.86
N ILE A 168 -4.96 -19.20 4.80
CA ILE A 168 -3.87 -20.04 4.28
C ILE A 168 -2.68 -19.16 3.90
N ALA A 169 -2.90 -18.08 3.15
CA ALA A 169 -1.83 -17.19 2.70
C ALA A 169 -1.02 -16.55 3.85
N ILE A 170 -1.68 -16.29 4.99
CA ILE A 170 -1.08 -15.63 6.15
C ILE A 170 -0.39 -16.60 7.11
N TYR A 171 -0.90 -17.82 7.26
CA TYR A 171 -0.37 -18.79 8.22
C TYR A 171 0.57 -19.82 7.61
N GLU A 172 0.21 -20.33 6.44
CA GLU A 172 0.88 -21.47 5.83
C GLU A 172 2.08 -21.07 5.00
N ARG A 173 2.99 -22.02 4.82
CA ARG A 173 4.07 -21.89 3.84
C ARG A 173 3.55 -22.44 2.53
N ILE A 174 3.36 -21.57 1.54
CA ILE A 174 2.97 -22.00 0.20
C ILE A 174 4.27 -22.25 -0.58
N SER A 175 4.86 -23.43 -0.46
CA SER A 175 6.06 -23.76 -1.24
C SER A 175 5.69 -23.97 -2.71
N GLY A 176 5.84 -22.94 -3.53
CA GLY A 176 6.09 -23.13 -4.96
C GLY A 176 7.50 -23.73 -5.12
N ARG A 177 7.61 -24.81 -5.91
CA ARG A 177 8.80 -25.63 -6.24
C ARG A 177 10.18 -25.12 -5.76
N ALA A 178 10.98 -26.03 -5.20
CA ALA A 178 12.41 -25.79 -4.93
C ALA A 178 13.15 -25.39 -6.23
N PRO A 179 14.03 -24.37 -6.21
CA PRO A 179 14.63 -23.68 -5.07
C PRO A 179 14.07 -22.26 -4.83
N GLU A 180 12.77 -22.02 -4.99
CA GLU A 180 12.22 -20.68 -4.79
C GLU A 180 11.79 -20.44 -3.33
N GLN A 181 12.29 -19.37 -2.71
CA GLN A 181 11.74 -18.83 -1.45
C GLN A 181 10.37 -18.12 -1.66
N ARG A 182 9.61 -18.50 -2.69
CA ARG A 182 8.31 -17.88 -3.00
C ARG A 182 7.20 -18.52 -2.17
N GLY A 183 6.30 -17.68 -1.66
CA GLY A 183 5.17 -18.06 -0.79
C GLY A 183 5.37 -17.86 0.72
N ASN A 184 6.33 -17.03 1.12
CA ASN A 184 6.56 -16.62 2.51
C ASN A 184 6.11 -15.19 2.84
N GLY A 185 5.78 -14.36 1.83
CA GLY A 185 5.66 -12.91 2.02
C GLY A 185 4.63 -12.49 3.07
N LEU A 186 3.38 -12.94 2.94
CA LEU A 186 2.32 -12.57 3.90
C LEU A 186 2.53 -13.17 5.29
N LYS A 187 3.11 -14.36 5.38
CA LYS A 187 3.53 -14.97 6.64
C LYS A 187 4.64 -14.17 7.32
N PHE A 188 5.61 -13.67 6.56
CA PHE A 188 6.66 -12.77 7.04
C PHE A 188 6.04 -11.47 7.54
N VAL A 189 5.18 -10.83 6.72
CA VAL A 189 4.47 -9.59 7.08
C VAL A 189 3.74 -9.75 8.41
N ARG A 190 2.98 -10.84 8.60
CA ARG A 190 2.30 -11.14 9.88
C ARG A 190 3.29 -11.22 11.04
N LYS A 191 4.32 -12.06 10.93
CA LYS A 191 5.30 -12.30 12.00
C LYS A 191 6.01 -11.02 12.42
N VAL A 192 6.38 -10.20 11.44
CA VAL A 192 7.08 -8.93 11.67
C VAL A 192 6.12 -7.92 12.31
N ALA A 193 4.88 -7.81 11.82
CA ALA A 193 3.85 -6.95 12.41
C ALA A 193 3.60 -7.29 13.90
N GLU A 194 3.38 -8.57 14.21
CA GLU A 194 3.16 -9.04 15.59
C GLU A 194 4.39 -8.80 16.49
N LYS A 195 5.60 -8.99 15.97
CA LYS A 195 6.85 -8.82 16.74
C LYS A 195 7.09 -7.36 17.11
N TYR A 196 6.91 -6.45 16.16
CA TYR A 196 7.26 -5.02 16.32
C TYR A 196 6.05 -4.13 16.62
N GLY A 197 4.85 -4.69 16.77
CA GLY A 197 3.64 -3.95 17.11
C GLY A 197 3.14 -3.03 15.99
N VAL A 198 3.55 -3.30 14.75
CA VAL A 198 3.11 -2.56 13.55
C VAL A 198 1.72 -3.05 13.18
N GLY A 199 0.81 -2.11 12.91
CA GLY A 199 -0.53 -2.45 12.42
C GLY A 199 -0.51 -2.78 10.93
N VAL A 200 -1.28 -3.79 10.54
CA VAL A 200 -1.45 -4.21 9.14
C VAL A 200 -2.92 -4.54 8.90
N THR A 201 -3.51 -3.94 7.88
CA THR A 201 -4.76 -4.39 7.29
C THR A 201 -4.46 -4.88 5.89
N LEU A 202 -4.96 -6.06 5.51
CA LEU A 202 -4.88 -6.60 4.15
C LEU A 202 -6.25 -7.17 3.78
N GLN A 203 -6.80 -6.73 2.64
CA GLN A 203 -8.00 -7.30 2.07
C GLN A 203 -7.69 -7.93 0.71
N SER A 204 -8.36 -9.04 0.42
CA SER A 204 -8.45 -9.67 -0.90
C SER A 204 -9.84 -10.25 -1.05
N GLY A 205 -10.52 -9.97 -2.17
CA GLY A 205 -11.92 -10.35 -2.31
C GLY A 205 -12.78 -9.72 -1.21
N ILE A 206 -13.58 -10.55 -0.53
CA ILE A 206 -14.37 -10.14 0.65
C ILE A 206 -13.69 -10.44 2.00
N ALA A 207 -12.46 -10.94 2.02
CA ALA A 207 -11.75 -11.26 3.25
C ALA A 207 -10.79 -10.15 3.68
N VAL A 208 -10.82 -9.79 4.96
CA VAL A 208 -9.93 -8.78 5.56
C VAL A 208 -9.19 -9.41 6.73
N ALA A 209 -7.87 -9.34 6.68
CA ALA A 209 -6.96 -9.64 7.77
C ALA A 209 -6.50 -8.34 8.43
N GLU A 210 -6.56 -8.27 9.75
CA GLU A 210 -6.15 -7.10 10.52
C GLU A 210 -5.34 -7.48 11.76
N ILE A 211 -4.17 -6.87 11.88
CA ILE A 211 -3.40 -6.73 13.11
C ILE A 211 -3.46 -5.26 13.48
N LYS A 212 -4.10 -4.90 14.60
CA LYS A 212 -4.14 -3.50 15.04
C LYS A 212 -2.79 -3.12 15.65
N LYS A 213 -2.34 -1.89 15.43
CA LYS A 213 -1.11 -1.36 16.04
C LYS A 213 -1.11 -1.58 17.56
N GLY A 214 -0.01 -2.11 18.10
CA GLY A 214 0.13 -2.46 19.51
C GLY A 214 -0.57 -3.75 19.95
N THR A 215 -1.51 -4.28 19.15
CA THR A 215 -2.13 -5.59 19.40
C THR A 215 -1.36 -6.66 18.64
N LYS A 216 -0.88 -7.69 19.32
CA LYS A 216 -0.14 -8.81 18.67
C LYS A 216 -1.07 -9.90 18.13
N LYS A 217 -2.33 -9.57 17.87
CA LYS A 217 -3.37 -10.55 17.54
C LYS A 217 -3.94 -10.24 16.16
N LEU A 218 -3.82 -11.22 15.26
CA LEU A 218 -4.52 -11.22 13.99
C LEU A 218 -6.02 -11.47 14.20
N SER A 219 -6.84 -10.73 13.47
CA SER A 219 -8.25 -11.03 13.26
C SER A 219 -8.53 -11.12 11.77
N ILE A 220 -9.43 -12.02 11.38
CA ILE A 220 -9.90 -12.15 10.00
C ILE A 220 -11.42 -11.98 10.01
N ARG A 221 -11.95 -11.16 9.11
CA ARG A 221 -13.38 -10.82 9.03
C ARG A 221 -13.79 -10.58 7.58
N LEU A 222 -15.10 -10.50 7.35
CA LEU A 222 -15.65 -10.08 6.07
C LEU A 222 -15.52 -8.55 5.88
N ALA A 223 -15.32 -8.15 4.63
CA ALA A 223 -15.47 -6.78 4.16
C ALA A 223 -16.91 -6.53 3.72
N ASP A 224 -17.35 -5.28 3.80
CA ASP A 224 -18.67 -4.85 3.29
C ASP A 224 -18.72 -4.85 1.75
N ARG A 225 -17.55 -4.87 1.10
CA ARG A 225 -17.40 -4.76 -0.35
C ARG A 225 -16.30 -5.68 -0.86
N ASN A 226 -16.52 -6.23 -2.04
CA ASN A 226 -15.55 -7.04 -2.76
C ASN A 226 -14.50 -6.16 -3.46
N ILE A 227 -13.26 -6.63 -3.54
CA ILE A 227 -12.21 -6.06 -4.40
C ILE A 227 -11.61 -7.16 -5.28
N ARG A 228 -11.17 -6.79 -6.47
CA ARG A 228 -10.61 -7.75 -7.45
C ARG A 228 -9.25 -8.30 -7.03
N GLY A 229 -8.34 -7.40 -6.66
CA GLY A 229 -6.97 -7.70 -6.28
C GLY A 229 -6.77 -7.68 -4.78
N THR A 230 -5.78 -6.92 -4.33
CA THR A 230 -5.52 -6.71 -2.90
C THR A 230 -5.46 -5.22 -2.54
N ILE A 231 -5.78 -4.89 -1.29
CA ILE A 231 -5.50 -3.58 -0.70
C ILE A 231 -4.90 -3.78 0.68
N ALA A 232 -3.82 -3.08 0.96
CA ALA A 232 -3.09 -3.15 2.21
C ALA A 232 -2.86 -1.77 2.81
N LYS A 233 -2.88 -1.71 4.14
CA LYS A 233 -2.51 -0.54 4.93
C LYS A 233 -1.57 -0.95 6.04
N ILE A 234 -0.40 -0.34 6.10
CA ILE A 234 0.56 -0.51 7.19
C ILE A 234 0.51 0.75 8.06
N THR A 235 0.41 0.60 9.38
CA THR A 235 0.44 1.70 10.35
C THR A 235 1.55 1.48 11.37
N TYR A 236 2.54 2.37 11.43
CA TYR A 236 3.74 2.23 12.27
C TYR A 236 3.86 3.36 13.30
#